data_AF-A0A7X8JHA4-F1
#
_entry.id   AF-A0A7X8JHA4-F1
#
_cell.length_a   1.000
_cell.length_b   1.000
_cell.length_c   1.000
_cell.angle_alpha   90.00
_cell.angle_beta   90.00
_cell.angle_gamma   90.00
#
_symmetry.space_group_name_H-M   'P 1'
#
loop_
_entity.id
_entity.type
_entity.pdbx_description
1 polymer ?
#
loop_
_entity_poly.entity_id
_entity_poly.type
_entity_poly.pdbx_seq_one_letter_code
_entity_poly.pdbx_strand_id
1 'polypeptide(L)'
;MIRKRNLLNKKVFVIIVLLFVSIISSCGFANAGRMLSSGGSHGAAADASGAGPAKQSGGVSEGYRAVCYDGAVFMAVGSNGRIDRIMPDKTVISSPAVTKACLNGAASMDGIDVAVGDGGVILAAKDGGDFRKVKSGTGRSLYSVAAFNGTFWAAGAGGTLLYSSDGEHWKSMKTGIKKSILSIAANENMCMAIAGEGLILMSADGKEWDVLDYNTFYKGYTEPCFFRSVSACGDTFFITGRYQNYPQTPAILSSETGEIWREHIFNRINEEPAAEYYPLEVNAVAVDWDQLVAACNGGKLLTVTECITCNRLDVLCEENINGLVSADGLLALVGDGFWYDIRKSDAFRQYSISAQQALMDYKNGAFIVDVRNDDEYDRLHIAGSIHIPVDELESRLENTIPYKDRKVIFYCQKGVRAQIALEKALLMGYSKVYNLGGISDWPYDTIAGDADAH
;
A
#
# COMPACT_ATOMS: atom_id res chain seq x y z
N MET A 1 14.58 11.31 -33.00
CA MET A 1 13.77 12.54 -33.20
C MET A 1 12.28 12.34 -32.91
N ILE A 2 11.71 11.16 -33.15
CA ILE A 2 10.29 10.84 -32.88
C ILE A 2 9.98 10.80 -31.35
N ARG A 3 10.89 10.30 -30.50
CA ARG A 3 10.69 10.27 -29.02
C ARG A 3 10.65 11.66 -28.34
N LYS A 4 11.39 12.67 -28.82
CA LYS A 4 11.36 14.04 -28.23
C LYS A 4 10.03 14.78 -28.49
N ARG A 5 9.34 14.46 -29.60
CA ARG A 5 8.00 15.01 -29.91
C ARG A 5 6.92 14.43 -28.98
N ASN A 6 7.07 13.17 -28.55
CA ASN A 6 6.17 12.56 -27.56
C ASN A 6 6.28 13.21 -26.17
N LEU A 7 7.46 13.65 -25.72
CA LEU A 7 7.60 14.34 -24.43
C LEU A 7 6.89 15.71 -24.39
N LEU A 8 6.82 16.45 -25.49
CA LEU A 8 6.10 17.73 -25.54
C LEU A 8 4.58 17.52 -25.50
N ASN A 9 4.05 16.58 -26.28
CA ASN A 9 2.62 16.24 -26.26
C ASN A 9 2.20 15.59 -24.92
N LYS A 10 3.08 14.79 -24.30
CA LYS A 10 2.87 14.24 -22.96
C LYS A 10 2.87 15.30 -21.87
N LYS A 11 3.76 16.30 -21.93
CA LYS A 11 3.71 17.46 -21.02
C LYS A 11 2.39 18.22 -21.13
N VAL A 12 1.89 18.43 -22.34
CA VAL A 12 0.58 19.09 -22.57
C VAL A 12 -0.56 18.25 -21.99
N PHE A 13 -0.54 16.93 -22.19
CA PHE A 13 -1.56 16.01 -21.65
C PHE A 13 -1.54 15.96 -20.12
N VAL A 14 -0.36 15.86 -19.50
CA VAL A 14 -0.19 15.88 -18.05
C VAL A 14 -0.58 17.23 -17.45
N ILE A 15 -0.28 18.36 -18.11
CA ILE A 15 -0.75 19.69 -17.68
C ILE A 15 -2.28 19.78 -17.71
N ILE A 16 -2.94 19.23 -18.74
CA ILE A 16 -4.40 19.20 -18.81
C ILE A 16 -4.98 18.36 -17.66
N VAL A 17 -4.41 17.18 -17.37
CA VAL A 17 -4.87 16.31 -16.27
C VAL A 17 -4.61 16.94 -14.90
N LEU A 18 -3.44 17.54 -14.66
CA LEU A 18 -3.09 18.21 -13.40
C LEU A 18 -3.95 19.45 -13.14
N LEU A 19 -4.30 20.23 -14.18
CA LEU A 19 -5.22 21.37 -14.04
C LEU A 19 -6.63 20.95 -13.57
N PHE A 20 -7.07 19.73 -13.86
CA PHE A 20 -8.32 19.18 -13.32
C PHE A 20 -8.19 18.73 -11.85
N VAL A 21 -7.01 18.29 -11.41
CA VAL A 21 -6.76 17.83 -10.03
C VAL A 21 -6.51 19.02 -9.07
N SER A 22 -5.85 20.09 -9.52
CA SER A 22 -5.53 21.26 -8.67
C SER A 22 -6.74 22.08 -8.19
N ILE A 23 -7.93 21.86 -8.77
CA ILE A 23 -9.18 22.50 -8.31
C ILE A 23 -9.66 21.90 -6.98
N ILE A 24 -9.15 20.72 -6.57
CA ILE A 24 -9.57 20.04 -5.33
C ILE A 24 -8.61 20.31 -4.15
N SER A 25 -7.32 20.55 -4.39
CA SER A 25 -6.32 20.72 -3.30
C SER A 25 -6.25 22.12 -2.67
N SER A 26 -6.88 23.14 -3.25
CA SER A 26 -6.75 24.53 -2.76
C SER A 26 -7.61 24.87 -1.53
N CYS A 27 -8.43 23.95 -1.02
CA CYS A 27 -9.27 24.17 0.18
C CYS A 27 -8.76 23.50 1.47
N GLY A 28 -7.72 22.66 1.43
CA GLY A 28 -7.36 21.79 2.57
C GLY A 28 -6.39 22.34 3.62
N PHE A 29 -5.66 23.43 3.36
CA PHE A 29 -4.50 23.81 4.19
C PHE A 29 -4.53 25.23 4.80
N ALA A 30 -5.65 25.95 4.71
CA ALA A 30 -5.69 27.37 5.13
C ALA A 30 -6.12 27.64 6.59
N ASN A 31 -6.46 26.64 7.43
CA ASN A 31 -7.05 26.90 8.75
C ASN A 31 -6.45 26.11 9.93
N ALA A 32 -5.12 26.14 10.07
CA ALA A 32 -4.45 25.76 11.32
C ALA A 32 -3.47 26.86 11.75
N GLY A 33 -3.99 28.03 12.11
CA GLY A 33 -3.15 29.18 12.42
C GLY A 33 -3.86 30.35 13.07
N ARG A 34 -4.49 30.15 14.24
CA ARG A 34 -4.70 31.15 15.31
C ARG A 34 -5.77 30.66 16.29
N MET A 35 -5.39 30.33 17.51
CA MET A 35 -6.25 30.67 18.66
C MET A 35 -5.38 31.22 19.80
N LEU A 36 -5.84 32.38 20.26
CA LEU A 36 -5.27 33.20 21.33
C LEU A 36 -5.70 32.68 22.70
N SER A 37 -4.89 33.02 23.69
CA SER A 37 -5.05 32.80 25.12
C SER A 37 -6.28 33.47 25.75
N SER A 38 -7.00 32.71 26.58
CA SER A 38 -7.65 33.12 27.85
C SER A 38 -8.24 31.83 28.46
N GLY A 39 -7.87 31.32 29.63
CA GLY A 39 -7.93 31.98 30.94
C GLY A 39 -9.21 31.52 31.67
N GLY A 40 -9.14 30.46 32.48
CA GLY A 40 -10.27 29.97 33.28
C GLY A 40 -10.01 28.62 33.94
N SER A 41 -9.90 28.62 35.26
CA SER A 41 -9.38 27.59 36.17
C SER A 41 -10.42 26.58 36.67
N HIS A 42 -9.91 25.51 37.33
CA HIS A 42 -10.50 24.50 38.25
C HIS A 42 -10.53 23.09 37.62
N GLY A 43 -9.87 22.04 38.13
CA GLY A 43 -9.02 21.84 39.31
C GLY A 43 -8.68 20.34 39.44
N ALA A 44 -7.68 20.04 40.27
CA ALA A 44 -7.19 18.72 40.73
C ALA A 44 -6.27 17.92 39.79
N ALA A 45 -4.97 18.11 40.03
CA ALA A 45 -3.86 17.31 39.59
C ALA A 45 -3.76 15.97 40.34
N ALA A 46 -3.20 14.97 39.67
CA ALA A 46 -2.42 13.91 40.31
C ALA A 46 -1.15 13.71 39.48
N ASP A 47 -0.02 13.83 40.17
CA ASP A 47 1.34 13.89 39.65
C ASP A 47 1.78 12.61 38.92
N ALA A 48 2.42 12.79 37.77
CA ALA A 48 3.40 11.84 37.22
C ALA A 48 4.57 12.65 36.66
N SER A 49 5.48 13.04 37.55
CA SER A 49 6.76 13.64 37.17
C SER A 49 7.76 12.54 36.79
N GLY A 50 8.41 12.70 35.63
CA GLY A 50 9.67 12.02 35.32
C GLY A 50 9.65 11.04 34.14
N ALA A 51 9.45 11.55 32.92
CA ALA A 51 9.96 10.88 31.72
C ALA A 51 10.87 11.87 30.98
N GLY A 52 12.19 11.74 31.18
CA GLY A 52 13.18 12.38 30.32
C GLY A 52 13.06 11.85 28.88
N PRO A 53 13.53 12.60 27.87
CA PRO A 53 13.37 12.20 26.48
C PRO A 53 14.01 10.83 26.23
N ALA A 54 13.22 9.92 25.67
CA ALA A 54 13.70 8.63 25.20
C ALA A 54 14.87 8.85 24.22
N LYS A 55 16.04 8.33 24.58
CA LYS A 55 17.22 8.30 23.70
C LYS A 55 16.85 7.52 22.44
N GLN A 56 16.71 8.19 21.30
CA GLN A 56 16.85 7.55 20.00
C GLN A 56 18.30 7.09 19.84
N SER A 57 18.56 5.81 20.11
CA SER A 57 19.84 5.18 19.76
C SER A 57 19.82 4.86 18.26
N GLY A 58 20.50 5.69 17.45
CA GLY A 58 20.63 5.55 16.00
C GLY A 58 21.54 4.40 15.54
N GLY A 59 21.26 3.18 15.98
CA GLY A 59 21.75 1.94 15.36
C GLY A 59 20.63 1.33 14.52
N VAL A 60 20.97 0.70 13.38
CA VAL A 60 19.98 -0.06 12.63
C VAL A 60 19.54 -1.24 13.50
N SER A 61 18.30 -1.23 13.98
CA SER A 61 17.72 -2.28 14.80
C SER A 61 17.91 -3.66 14.16
N GLU A 62 18.38 -4.67 14.90
CA GLU A 62 18.46 -6.03 14.35
C GLU A 62 17.06 -6.56 14.02
N GLY A 63 16.90 -7.27 12.90
CA GLY A 63 15.62 -7.86 12.56
C GLY A 63 15.52 -8.28 11.09
N TYR A 64 14.31 -8.62 10.67
CA TYR A 64 14.00 -8.87 9.26
C TYR A 64 13.95 -7.55 8.49
N ARG A 65 14.38 -7.59 7.22
CA ARG A 65 14.40 -6.44 6.30
C ARG A 65 13.44 -6.59 5.14
N ALA A 66 13.24 -7.81 4.68
CA ALA A 66 12.39 -8.11 3.54
C ALA A 66 11.73 -9.47 3.72
N VAL A 67 10.58 -9.62 3.06
CA VAL A 67 9.85 -10.87 2.93
C VAL A 67 9.36 -11.00 1.49
N CYS A 68 9.38 -12.21 0.94
CA CYS A 68 8.73 -12.54 -0.32
C CYS A 68 7.96 -13.85 -0.21
N TYR A 69 7.03 -14.09 -1.13
CA TYR A 69 6.33 -15.35 -1.26
C TYR A 69 7.01 -16.22 -2.32
N ASP A 70 7.31 -17.49 -2.03
CA ASP A 70 7.96 -18.41 -2.97
C ASP A 70 6.98 -19.34 -3.72
N GLY A 71 5.67 -19.14 -3.52
CA GLY A 71 4.61 -19.98 -4.06
C GLY A 71 4.09 -21.03 -3.08
N ALA A 72 4.72 -21.18 -1.91
CA ALA A 72 4.22 -22.04 -0.83
C ALA A 72 4.41 -21.43 0.57
N VAL A 73 5.50 -20.70 0.80
CA VAL A 73 5.87 -20.14 2.10
C VAL A 73 6.37 -18.69 1.96
N PHE A 74 6.43 -17.99 3.09
CA PHE A 74 6.96 -16.64 3.17
C PHE A 74 8.43 -16.69 3.58
N MET A 75 9.35 -16.36 2.67
CA MET A 75 10.77 -16.28 2.98
C MET A 75 11.12 -14.90 3.51
N ALA A 76 11.60 -14.83 4.76
CA ALA A 76 12.05 -13.62 5.41
C ALA A 76 13.58 -13.58 5.54
N VAL A 77 14.19 -12.43 5.24
CA VAL A 77 15.65 -12.23 5.32
C VAL A 77 16.00 -11.02 6.18
N GLY A 78 17.15 -11.03 6.83
CA GLY A 78 17.49 -9.92 7.73
C GLY A 78 18.95 -9.80 8.18
N SER A 79 19.12 -9.12 9.32
CA SER A 79 20.42 -8.90 9.96
C SER A 79 21.14 -10.22 10.26
N ASN A 80 22.47 -10.17 10.34
CA ASN A 80 23.34 -11.30 10.68
C ASN A 80 23.19 -12.53 9.74
N GLY A 81 22.76 -12.30 8.49
CA GLY A 81 22.58 -13.34 7.48
C GLY A 81 21.40 -14.28 7.74
N ARG A 82 20.45 -13.89 8.61
CA ARG A 82 19.29 -14.72 8.95
C ARG A 82 18.35 -14.86 7.74
N ILE A 83 17.90 -16.09 7.51
CA ILE A 83 16.88 -16.45 6.53
C ILE A 83 15.94 -17.45 7.18
N ASP A 84 14.66 -17.13 7.24
CA ASP A 84 13.63 -17.97 7.83
C ASP A 84 12.51 -18.19 6.80
N ARG A 85 12.02 -19.43 6.70
CA ARG A 85 10.79 -19.78 5.97
C ARG A 85 9.64 -19.80 6.96
N ILE A 86 8.70 -18.88 6.79
CA ILE A 86 7.53 -18.70 7.65
C ILE A 86 6.33 -19.33 6.92
N MET A 87 5.78 -20.39 7.51
CA MET A 87 4.63 -21.12 6.99
C MET A 87 3.33 -20.32 7.20
N PRO A 88 2.27 -20.57 6.41
CA PRO A 88 0.94 -19.98 6.62
C PRO A 88 0.37 -20.21 8.03
N ASP A 89 0.73 -21.31 8.68
CA ASP A 89 0.34 -21.65 10.06
C ASP A 89 1.23 -20.99 11.14
N LYS A 90 2.14 -20.09 10.73
CA LYS A 90 3.15 -19.39 11.54
C LYS A 90 4.32 -20.25 12.02
N THR A 91 4.44 -21.50 11.58
CA THR A 91 5.63 -22.30 11.86
C THR A 91 6.84 -21.69 11.15
N VAL A 92 7.97 -21.60 11.87
CA VAL A 92 9.22 -21.03 11.33
C VAL A 92 10.28 -22.10 11.17
N ILE A 93 10.88 -22.15 9.98
CA ILE A 93 12.03 -23.00 9.67
C ILE A 93 13.20 -22.09 9.32
N SER A 94 14.17 -21.98 10.24
CA SER A 94 15.39 -21.21 10.01
C SER A 94 16.39 -21.96 9.14
N SER A 95 16.92 -21.27 8.13
CA SER A 95 18.02 -21.78 7.32
C SER A 95 19.37 -21.52 8.01
N PRO A 96 20.37 -22.41 7.85
CA PRO A 96 21.71 -22.15 8.37
C PRO A 96 22.31 -20.86 7.81
N ALA A 97 22.84 -20.01 8.69
CA ALA A 97 23.45 -18.75 8.28
C ALA A 97 24.74 -19.00 7.48
N VAL A 98 24.76 -18.54 6.23
CA VAL A 98 25.89 -18.71 5.29
C VAL A 98 26.80 -17.48 5.25
N THR A 99 26.38 -16.40 5.92
CA THR A 99 27.05 -15.09 5.97
C THR A 99 26.69 -14.38 7.28
N LYS A 100 27.46 -13.36 7.64
CA LYS A 100 27.12 -12.42 8.72
C LYS A 100 26.61 -11.07 8.20
N ALA A 101 26.62 -10.86 6.89
CA ALA A 101 26.15 -9.62 6.29
C ALA A 101 24.63 -9.44 6.48
N CYS A 102 24.16 -8.20 6.57
CA CYS A 102 22.73 -7.91 6.52
C CYS A 102 22.19 -8.26 5.13
N LEU A 103 21.08 -9.02 5.10
CA LEU A 103 20.32 -9.29 3.88
C LEU A 103 19.19 -8.28 3.79
N ASN A 104 19.09 -7.58 2.66
CA ASN A 104 18.25 -6.40 2.48
C ASN A 104 17.04 -6.66 1.56
N GLY A 105 17.14 -7.64 0.66
CA GLY A 105 16.07 -7.97 -0.27
C GLY A 105 16.01 -9.47 -0.56
N ALA A 106 14.82 -9.94 -0.92
CA ALA A 106 14.58 -11.33 -1.28
C ALA A 106 13.58 -11.42 -2.44
N ALA A 107 13.78 -12.41 -3.31
CA ALA A 107 12.86 -12.72 -4.40
C ALA A 107 12.91 -14.22 -4.70
N SER A 108 11.79 -14.75 -5.21
CA SER A 108 11.70 -16.12 -5.68
C SER A 108 11.13 -16.15 -7.11
N MET A 109 11.62 -17.06 -7.94
CA MET A 109 11.15 -17.27 -9.31
C MET A 109 11.51 -18.69 -9.75
N ASP A 110 10.54 -19.44 -10.26
CA ASP A 110 10.73 -20.79 -10.84
C ASP A 110 11.51 -21.75 -9.92
N GLY A 111 11.19 -21.76 -8.63
CA GLY A 111 11.85 -22.62 -7.63
C GLY A 111 13.25 -22.15 -7.20
N ILE A 112 13.69 -20.98 -7.63
CA ILE A 112 14.96 -20.37 -7.24
C ILE A 112 14.69 -19.24 -6.26
N ASP A 113 15.22 -19.36 -5.04
CA ASP A 113 15.17 -18.30 -4.04
C ASP A 113 16.47 -17.52 -4.03
N VAL A 114 16.39 -16.19 -4.04
CA VAL A 114 17.54 -15.28 -4.00
C VAL A 114 17.41 -14.32 -2.84
N ALA A 115 18.48 -14.17 -2.06
CA ALA A 115 18.63 -13.11 -1.07
C ALA A 115 19.86 -12.24 -1.40
N VAL A 116 19.70 -10.92 -1.31
CA VAL A 116 20.77 -9.95 -1.59
C VAL A 116 21.06 -9.08 -0.38
N GLY A 117 22.29 -8.61 -0.22
CA GLY A 117 22.67 -7.88 0.98
C GLY A 117 23.94 -7.05 0.88
N ASP A 118 24.43 -6.67 2.06
CA ASP A 118 25.57 -5.79 2.21
C ASP A 118 26.87 -6.38 1.66
N GLY A 119 27.76 -5.49 1.19
CA GLY A 119 29.04 -5.91 0.62
C GLY A 119 28.93 -6.74 -0.67
N GLY A 120 27.80 -6.62 -1.39
CA GLY A 120 27.56 -7.34 -2.63
C GLY A 120 27.24 -8.82 -2.44
N VAL A 121 26.77 -9.21 -1.25
CA VAL A 121 26.36 -10.58 -0.97
C VAL A 121 25.12 -10.94 -1.79
N ILE A 122 25.20 -12.10 -2.45
CA ILE A 122 24.06 -12.78 -3.06
C ILE A 122 24.09 -14.22 -2.55
N LEU A 123 22.95 -14.69 -2.09
CA LEU A 123 22.70 -16.07 -1.71
C LEU A 123 21.63 -16.64 -2.63
N ALA A 124 21.76 -17.89 -3.02
CA ALA A 124 20.77 -18.59 -3.82
C ALA A 124 20.49 -19.99 -3.27
N ALA A 125 19.24 -20.41 -3.35
CA ALA A 125 18.77 -21.77 -3.08
C ALA A 125 17.89 -22.24 -4.24
N LYS A 126 17.81 -23.57 -4.43
CA LYS A 126 16.93 -24.20 -5.42
C LYS A 126 16.00 -25.17 -4.72
N ASP A 127 14.75 -25.19 -5.15
CA ASP A 127 13.72 -26.13 -4.74
C ASP A 127 13.57 -26.23 -3.21
N GLY A 128 13.61 -25.08 -2.53
CA GLY A 128 13.49 -24.99 -1.07
C GLY A 128 14.73 -25.43 -0.28
N GLY A 129 15.83 -25.79 -0.96
CA GLY A 129 17.05 -26.29 -0.34
C GLY A 129 17.89 -25.24 0.40
N ASP A 130 19.12 -25.62 0.73
CA ASP A 130 20.06 -24.76 1.47
C ASP A 130 20.59 -23.60 0.63
N PHE A 131 20.72 -22.45 1.27
CA PHE A 131 21.35 -21.28 0.67
C PHE A 131 22.86 -21.47 0.53
N ARG A 132 23.39 -21.01 -0.61
CA ARG A 132 24.84 -20.86 -0.83
C ARG A 132 25.18 -19.46 -1.30
N LYS A 133 26.39 -19.02 -0.96
CA LYS A 133 26.92 -17.75 -1.45
C LYS A 133 27.32 -17.83 -2.91
N VAL A 134 26.90 -16.83 -3.68
CA VAL A 134 27.15 -16.70 -5.12
C VAL A 134 28.00 -15.46 -5.40
N LYS A 135 28.82 -15.51 -6.47
CA LYS A 135 29.65 -14.38 -6.88
C LYS A 135 28.82 -13.33 -7.63
N SER A 136 28.61 -12.18 -7.01
CA SER A 136 27.91 -11.03 -7.61
C SER A 136 28.74 -10.21 -8.61
N GLY A 137 30.07 -10.27 -8.49
CA GLY A 137 30.99 -9.44 -9.29
C GLY A 137 31.15 -8.00 -8.77
N THR A 138 30.61 -7.67 -7.58
CA THR A 138 30.73 -6.35 -6.96
C THR A 138 30.91 -6.46 -5.45
N GLY A 139 31.58 -5.48 -4.83
CA GLY A 139 31.64 -5.32 -3.37
C GLY A 139 30.66 -4.27 -2.83
N ARG A 140 29.80 -3.71 -3.69
CA ARG A 140 28.81 -2.69 -3.32
C ARG A 140 27.57 -3.36 -2.73
N SER A 141 27.02 -2.81 -1.64
CA SER A 141 25.77 -3.31 -1.03
C SER A 141 24.64 -3.34 -2.05
N LEU A 142 23.88 -4.44 -2.02
CA LEU A 142 22.64 -4.62 -2.75
C LEU A 142 21.48 -4.39 -1.79
N TYR A 143 20.50 -3.61 -2.23
CA TYR A 143 19.40 -3.13 -1.38
C TYR A 143 18.07 -3.81 -1.69
N SER A 144 17.87 -4.25 -2.94
CA SER A 144 16.60 -4.84 -3.37
C SER A 144 16.83 -5.78 -4.55
N VAL A 145 15.96 -6.77 -4.69
CA VAL A 145 15.96 -7.73 -5.80
C VAL A 145 14.51 -8.01 -6.21
N ALA A 146 14.26 -8.10 -7.52
CA ALA A 146 12.97 -8.43 -8.10
C ALA A 146 13.13 -9.42 -9.27
N ALA A 147 12.07 -10.16 -9.59
CA ALA A 147 12.01 -11.01 -10.77
C ALA A 147 11.18 -10.33 -11.87
N PHE A 148 11.69 -10.33 -13.10
CA PHE A 148 11.00 -9.80 -14.27
C PHE A 148 11.41 -10.57 -15.52
N ASN A 149 10.43 -11.08 -16.28
CA ASN A 149 10.66 -11.81 -17.54
C ASN A 149 11.72 -12.92 -17.43
N GLY A 150 11.57 -13.81 -16.43
CA GLY A 150 12.49 -14.93 -16.22
C GLY A 150 13.90 -14.51 -15.79
N THR A 151 14.07 -13.30 -15.27
CA THR A 151 15.37 -12.74 -14.87
C THR A 151 15.25 -12.06 -13.50
N PHE A 152 16.15 -12.38 -12.58
CA PHE A 152 16.37 -11.61 -11.37
C PHE A 152 17.12 -10.33 -11.67
N TRP A 153 16.71 -9.23 -11.02
CA TRP A 153 17.31 -7.92 -11.09
C TRP A 153 17.67 -7.46 -9.68
N ALA A 154 18.96 -7.36 -9.37
CA ALA A 154 19.44 -6.90 -8.07
C ALA A 154 20.00 -5.48 -8.17
N ALA A 155 19.44 -4.57 -7.38
CA ALA A 155 19.77 -3.16 -7.38
C ALA A 155 20.51 -2.75 -6.10
N GLY A 156 21.40 -1.77 -6.19
CA GLY A 156 22.19 -1.36 -5.03
C GLY A 156 22.99 -0.07 -5.17
N ALA A 157 24.01 0.04 -4.32
CA ALA A 157 24.77 1.27 -4.11
C ALA A 157 25.47 1.77 -5.38
N GLY A 158 25.54 3.09 -5.55
CA GLY A 158 26.27 3.73 -6.64
C GLY A 158 25.79 3.34 -8.05
N GLY A 159 24.48 3.12 -8.21
CA GLY A 159 23.87 2.75 -9.49
C GLY A 159 24.09 1.30 -9.90
N THR A 160 24.48 0.43 -8.96
CA THR A 160 24.67 -0.99 -9.24
C THR A 160 23.34 -1.62 -9.63
N LEU A 161 23.31 -2.22 -10.82
CA LEU A 161 22.22 -3.07 -11.29
C LEU A 161 22.85 -4.35 -11.85
N LEU A 162 22.44 -5.50 -11.31
CA LEU A 162 22.88 -6.81 -11.72
C LEU A 162 21.68 -7.62 -12.21
N TYR A 163 21.93 -8.58 -13.10
CA TYR A 163 20.90 -9.50 -13.56
C TYR A 163 21.40 -10.94 -13.68
N SER A 164 20.48 -11.89 -13.50
CA SER A 164 20.74 -13.32 -13.61
C SER A 164 19.43 -14.07 -13.92
N SER A 165 19.46 -15.03 -14.84
CA SER A 165 18.30 -15.90 -15.12
C SER A 165 18.28 -17.18 -14.28
N ASP A 166 19.35 -17.47 -13.54
CA ASP A 166 19.53 -18.73 -12.81
C ASP A 166 19.86 -18.53 -11.32
N GLY A 167 19.96 -17.28 -10.86
CA GLY A 167 20.37 -16.93 -9.50
C GLY A 167 21.87 -17.18 -9.19
N GLU A 168 22.62 -17.77 -10.12
CA GLU A 168 24.00 -18.24 -9.91
C GLU A 168 25.03 -17.40 -10.69
N HIS A 169 24.70 -17.03 -11.93
CA HIS A 169 25.60 -16.30 -12.80
C HIS A 169 25.10 -14.86 -12.98
N TRP A 170 25.74 -13.94 -12.26
CA TRP A 170 25.35 -12.53 -12.25
C TRP A 170 26.20 -11.67 -13.17
N LYS A 171 25.53 -10.80 -13.92
CA LYS A 171 26.16 -9.83 -14.82
C LYS A 171 25.75 -8.41 -14.42
N SER A 172 26.68 -7.47 -14.57
CA SER A 172 26.38 -6.05 -14.35
C SER A 172 25.76 -5.41 -15.58
N MET A 173 24.71 -4.61 -15.36
CA MET A 173 24.09 -3.75 -16.35
C MET A 173 24.56 -2.31 -16.18
N LYS A 174 24.98 -1.67 -17.28
CA LYS A 174 25.35 -0.25 -17.29
C LYS A 174 24.13 0.60 -17.62
N THR A 175 23.51 1.17 -16.60
CA THR A 175 22.36 2.10 -16.77
C THR A 175 22.80 3.56 -16.94
N GLY A 176 24.05 3.89 -16.61
CA GLY A 176 24.55 5.28 -16.57
C GLY A 176 24.11 6.06 -15.33
N ILE A 177 23.28 5.48 -14.48
CA ILE A 177 22.88 6.05 -13.19
C ILE A 177 24.04 5.90 -12.21
N LYS A 178 24.41 7.00 -11.56
CA LYS A 178 25.48 7.03 -10.53
C LYS A 178 24.93 7.07 -9.11
N LYS A 179 23.67 7.48 -8.93
CA LYS A 179 22.99 7.48 -7.64
C LYS A 179 22.66 6.04 -7.24
N SER A 180 22.68 5.73 -5.95
CA SER A 180 22.25 4.43 -5.44
C SER A 180 20.82 4.12 -5.87
N ILE A 181 20.58 2.90 -6.35
CA ILE A 181 19.23 2.41 -6.65
C ILE A 181 18.74 1.70 -5.38
N LEU A 182 17.74 2.28 -4.73
CA LEU A 182 17.29 1.93 -3.38
C LEU A 182 16.28 0.77 -3.38
N SER A 183 15.43 0.71 -4.40
CA SER A 183 14.39 -0.32 -4.52
C SER A 183 14.11 -0.63 -5.98
N ILE A 184 13.75 -1.88 -6.27
CA ILE A 184 13.34 -2.37 -7.59
C ILE A 184 12.15 -3.32 -7.42
N ALA A 185 11.16 -3.19 -8.28
CA ALA A 185 9.98 -4.05 -8.33
C ALA A 185 9.52 -4.22 -9.78
N ALA A 186 8.76 -5.28 -10.04
CA ALA A 186 8.25 -5.54 -11.38
C ALA A 186 6.86 -6.18 -11.32
N ASN A 187 6.07 -5.90 -12.35
CA ASN A 187 4.86 -6.65 -12.69
C ASN A 187 5.07 -7.36 -14.04
N GLU A 188 3.98 -7.90 -14.61
CA GLU A 188 4.03 -8.60 -15.90
C GLU A 188 4.45 -7.69 -17.06
N ASN A 189 4.24 -6.38 -16.94
CA ASN A 189 4.40 -5.43 -18.04
C ASN A 189 5.75 -4.71 -18.02
N MET A 190 6.29 -4.40 -16.84
CA MET A 190 7.52 -3.63 -16.72
C MET A 190 8.24 -3.82 -15.38
N CYS A 191 9.50 -3.40 -15.37
CA CYS A 191 10.33 -3.28 -14.18
C CYS A 191 10.55 -1.80 -13.86
N MET A 192 10.45 -1.43 -12.58
CA MET A 192 10.60 -0.08 -12.08
C MET A 192 11.59 -0.03 -10.91
N ALA A 193 12.44 1.00 -10.87
CA ALA A 193 13.41 1.19 -9.80
C ALA A 193 13.47 2.65 -9.33
N ILE A 194 13.79 2.84 -8.05
CA ILE A 194 13.92 4.14 -7.42
C ILE A 194 15.39 4.42 -7.13
N ALA A 195 15.89 5.59 -7.52
CA ALA A 195 17.28 5.98 -7.28
C ALA A 195 17.43 7.41 -6.73
N GLY A 196 18.38 7.57 -5.81
CA GLY A 196 18.62 8.85 -5.15
C GLY A 196 17.37 9.39 -4.44
N GLU A 197 17.05 10.65 -4.68
CA GLU A 197 15.98 11.36 -3.97
C GLU A 197 14.62 11.29 -4.67
N GLY A 198 14.59 11.06 -5.98
CA GLY A 198 13.34 11.11 -6.74
C GLY A 198 13.48 10.67 -8.20
N LEU A 199 14.52 9.89 -8.52
CA LEU A 199 14.65 9.31 -9.84
C LEU A 199 13.83 8.02 -9.90
N ILE A 200 13.00 7.92 -10.92
CA ILE A 200 12.19 6.75 -11.24
C ILE A 200 12.72 6.19 -12.57
N LEU A 201 13.25 4.98 -12.53
CA LEU A 201 13.74 4.27 -13.70
C LEU A 201 12.67 3.26 -14.13
N MET A 202 12.42 3.15 -15.43
CA MET A 202 11.35 2.33 -15.98
C MET A 202 11.87 1.54 -17.19
N SER A 203 11.55 0.25 -17.25
CA SER A 203 11.95 -0.62 -18.35
C SER A 203 10.88 -1.65 -18.67
N ALA A 204 10.44 -1.69 -19.93
CA ALA A 204 9.49 -2.70 -20.41
C ALA A 204 10.18 -4.03 -20.79
N ASP A 205 11.51 -4.05 -20.91
CA ASP A 205 12.27 -5.22 -21.38
C ASP A 205 13.47 -5.61 -20.49
N GLY A 206 13.69 -4.85 -19.41
CA GLY A 206 14.83 -4.96 -18.50
C GLY A 206 16.15 -4.44 -19.07
N LYS A 207 16.23 -4.08 -20.35
CA LYS A 207 17.48 -3.73 -21.05
C LYS A 207 17.61 -2.24 -21.28
N GLU A 208 16.54 -1.60 -21.75
CA GLU A 208 16.48 -0.15 -21.92
C GLU A 208 15.74 0.47 -20.73
N TRP A 209 16.34 1.50 -20.13
CA TRP A 209 15.79 2.16 -18.95
C TRP A 209 15.55 3.64 -19.24
N ASP A 210 14.27 4.02 -19.25
CA ASP A 210 13.86 5.42 -19.23
C ASP A 210 13.99 5.97 -17.81
N VAL A 211 14.32 7.26 -17.68
CA VAL A 211 14.58 7.91 -16.40
C VAL A 211 13.73 9.16 -16.27
N LEU A 212 12.91 9.19 -15.23
CA LEU A 212 12.10 10.34 -14.83
C LEU A 212 12.69 10.92 -13.53
N ASP A 213 12.99 12.22 -13.53
CA ASP A 213 13.27 12.97 -12.31
C ASP A 213 11.96 13.60 -11.83
N TYR A 214 11.31 12.97 -10.84
CA TYR A 214 9.97 13.35 -10.38
C TYR A 214 9.92 14.80 -9.92
N ASN A 215 10.84 15.19 -9.03
CA ASN A 215 10.88 16.52 -8.43
C ASN A 215 11.13 17.62 -9.47
N THR A 216 11.92 17.32 -10.50
CA THR A 216 12.16 18.25 -11.61
C THR A 216 10.95 18.32 -12.55
N PHE A 217 10.34 17.18 -12.88
CA PHE A 217 9.23 17.10 -13.82
C PHE A 217 7.95 17.74 -13.26
N TYR A 218 7.63 17.47 -11.99
CA TYR A 218 6.44 17.95 -11.30
C TYR A 218 6.65 19.26 -10.52
N LYS A 219 7.79 19.95 -10.73
CA LYS A 219 8.10 21.20 -10.06
C LYS A 219 6.98 22.24 -10.24
N GLY A 220 6.40 22.68 -9.12
CA GLY A 220 5.31 23.67 -9.09
C GLY A 220 3.91 23.07 -9.19
N TYR A 221 3.78 21.75 -9.36
CA TYR A 221 2.49 21.05 -9.38
C TYR A 221 2.27 20.19 -8.14
N THR A 222 3.34 19.58 -7.61
CA THR A 222 3.28 18.71 -6.43
C THR A 222 4.38 19.09 -5.43
N GLU A 223 4.23 18.64 -4.19
CA GLU A 223 5.31 18.71 -3.21
C GLU A 223 6.47 17.82 -3.66
N PRO A 224 7.73 18.27 -3.50
CA PRO A 224 8.88 17.43 -3.79
C PRO A 224 8.94 16.28 -2.77
N CYS A 225 9.44 15.13 -3.22
CA CYS A 225 9.51 13.91 -2.43
C CYS A 225 10.96 13.40 -2.27
N PHE A 226 11.17 12.61 -1.23
CA PHE A 226 12.25 11.64 -1.10
C PHE A 226 11.67 10.23 -1.19
N PHE A 227 11.79 9.58 -2.34
CA PHE A 227 11.33 8.20 -2.50
C PHE A 227 12.34 7.19 -1.96
N ARG A 228 11.83 6.11 -1.36
CA ARG A 228 12.62 5.04 -0.76
C ARG A 228 12.30 3.68 -1.36
N SER A 229 11.03 3.39 -1.61
CA SER A 229 10.58 2.08 -2.07
C SER A 229 9.68 2.17 -3.29
N VAL A 230 9.69 1.10 -4.07
CA VAL A 230 8.70 0.78 -5.09
C VAL A 230 8.22 -0.65 -4.87
N SER A 231 6.90 -0.85 -5.00
CA SER A 231 6.24 -2.15 -5.00
C SER A 231 5.36 -2.27 -6.23
N ALA A 232 5.16 -3.49 -6.71
CA ALA A 232 4.21 -3.79 -7.76
C ALA A 232 3.10 -4.70 -7.20
N CYS A 233 1.84 -4.36 -7.46
CA CYS A 233 0.69 -5.16 -7.08
C CYS A 233 -0.29 -5.20 -8.26
N GLY A 234 -0.40 -6.35 -8.92
CA GLY A 234 -1.07 -6.45 -10.22
C GLY A 234 -0.44 -5.48 -11.23
N ASP A 235 -1.27 -4.72 -11.92
CA ASP A 235 -0.81 -3.73 -12.91
C ASP A 235 -0.33 -2.40 -12.31
N THR A 236 -0.52 -2.19 -11.00
CA THR A 236 -0.21 -0.91 -10.35
C THR A 236 1.13 -0.95 -9.65
N PHE A 237 1.95 0.08 -9.89
CA PHE A 237 3.12 0.41 -9.08
C PHE A 237 2.74 1.37 -7.97
N PHE A 238 3.31 1.14 -6.80
CA PHE A 238 3.24 2.04 -5.65
C PHE A 238 4.65 2.48 -5.28
N ILE A 239 4.85 3.78 -5.14
CA ILE A 239 6.12 4.34 -4.64
C ILE A 239 5.87 5.00 -3.30
N THR A 240 6.79 4.79 -2.37
CA THR A 240 6.68 5.30 -1.01
C THR A 240 7.91 6.08 -0.59
N GLY A 241 7.70 7.05 0.29
CA GLY A 241 8.73 7.94 0.77
C GLY A 241 8.18 8.99 1.72
N ARG A 242 8.79 10.17 1.71
CA ARG A 242 8.35 11.34 2.49
C ARG A 242 8.35 12.60 1.63
N TYR A 243 7.51 13.56 1.97
CA TYR A 243 7.63 14.90 1.38
C TYR A 243 8.85 15.62 1.94
N GLN A 244 9.55 16.42 1.12
CA GLN A 244 10.74 17.14 1.59
C GLN A 244 10.36 18.26 2.56
N ASN A 245 9.24 18.93 2.31
CA ASN A 245 8.75 20.05 3.12
C ASN A 245 7.93 19.60 4.34
N TYR A 246 7.37 18.39 4.31
CA TYR A 246 6.55 17.82 5.38
C TYR A 246 7.03 16.39 5.71
N PRO A 247 8.23 16.22 6.27
CA PRO A 247 8.87 14.91 6.39
C PRO A 247 8.16 13.92 7.32
N GLN A 248 7.26 14.41 8.19
CA GLN A 248 6.46 13.57 9.08
C GLN A 248 5.26 12.91 8.37
N THR A 249 4.92 13.39 7.17
CA THR A 249 3.80 12.90 6.37
C THR A 249 4.33 11.92 5.31
N PRO A 250 3.73 10.74 5.19
CA PRO A 250 4.15 9.77 4.19
C PRO A 250 3.77 10.26 2.78
N ALA A 251 4.70 10.10 1.84
CA ALA A 251 4.40 10.20 0.43
C ALA A 251 4.10 8.79 -0.08
N ILE A 252 2.85 8.54 -0.48
CA ILE A 252 2.42 7.28 -1.14
C ILE A 252 1.80 7.67 -2.46
N LEU A 253 2.37 7.16 -3.56
CA LEU A 253 1.87 7.44 -4.90
C LEU A 253 1.64 6.15 -5.67
N SER A 254 0.63 6.12 -6.53
CA SER A 254 0.37 4.98 -7.41
C SER A 254 0.34 5.35 -8.89
N SER A 255 0.75 4.41 -9.75
CA SER A 255 0.71 4.56 -11.20
C SER A 255 0.68 3.20 -11.88
N GLU A 256 -0.14 3.05 -12.92
CA GLU A 256 -0.11 1.87 -13.80
C GLU A 256 1.01 1.97 -14.86
N THR A 257 1.44 3.18 -15.19
CA THR A 257 2.36 3.44 -16.32
C THR A 257 3.71 4.01 -15.90
N GLY A 258 3.81 4.53 -14.67
CA GLY A 258 4.95 5.31 -14.19
C GLY A 258 5.04 6.74 -14.75
N GLU A 259 4.12 7.14 -15.63
CA GLU A 259 4.11 8.48 -16.23
C GLU A 259 3.31 9.50 -15.42
N ILE A 260 2.12 9.09 -14.97
CA ILE A 260 1.20 9.91 -14.15
C ILE A 260 1.05 9.23 -12.80
N TRP A 261 1.30 9.99 -11.74
CA TRP A 261 1.25 9.50 -10.38
C TRP A 261 0.05 10.10 -9.64
N ARG A 262 -0.75 9.23 -9.02
CA ARG A 262 -1.82 9.62 -8.10
C ARG A 262 -1.26 9.65 -6.68
N GLU A 263 -1.37 10.79 -6.01
CA GLU A 263 -1.02 10.91 -4.60
C GLU A 263 -2.16 10.37 -3.70
N HIS A 264 -1.80 9.59 -2.70
CA HIS A 264 -2.72 9.13 -1.66
C HIS A 264 -2.58 10.05 -0.45
N ILE A 265 -3.60 10.88 -0.21
CA ILE A 265 -3.62 11.89 0.86
C ILE A 265 -4.58 11.49 1.98
N PHE A 266 -4.27 11.94 3.20
CA PHE A 266 -4.98 11.55 4.42
C PHE A 266 -5.47 12.79 5.17
N ASN A 267 -6.78 12.94 5.28
CA ASN A 267 -7.41 13.93 6.15
C ASN A 267 -7.76 13.32 7.50
N ARG A 268 -8.31 12.10 7.49
CA ARG A 268 -8.62 11.35 8.71
C ARG A 268 -8.13 9.92 8.62
N ILE A 269 -7.71 9.41 9.77
CA ILE A 269 -7.33 8.01 10.03
C ILE A 269 -8.06 7.61 11.30
N ASN A 270 -8.80 6.48 11.28
CA ASN A 270 -9.63 6.05 12.41
C ASN A 270 -10.56 7.16 12.93
N GLU A 271 -11.14 7.94 12.01
CA GLU A 271 -11.98 9.10 12.33
C GLU A 271 -11.27 10.26 13.07
N GLU A 272 -10.00 10.17 13.39
CA GLU A 272 -9.26 11.32 13.95
C GLU A 272 -8.48 12.05 12.85
N PRO A 273 -8.15 13.35 13.03
CA PRO A 273 -7.27 14.05 12.12
C PRO A 273 -5.97 13.26 11.88
N ALA A 274 -5.60 13.06 10.62
CA ALA A 274 -4.45 12.20 10.28
C ALA A 274 -3.13 12.66 10.94
N ALA A 275 -3.03 13.95 11.27
CA ALA A 275 -1.89 14.55 11.96
C ALA A 275 -1.60 13.93 13.34
N GLU A 276 -2.61 13.38 14.03
CA GLU A 276 -2.44 12.70 15.33
C GLU A 276 -1.61 11.41 15.23
N TYR A 277 -1.47 10.84 14.02
CA TYR A 277 -0.72 9.60 13.78
C TYR A 277 0.68 9.84 13.25
N TYR A 278 1.08 11.11 13.02
CA TYR A 278 2.39 11.45 12.51
C TYR A 278 3.45 11.50 13.63
N PRO A 279 4.71 11.12 13.37
CA PRO A 279 5.27 10.74 12.07
C PRO A 279 4.90 9.32 11.64
N LEU A 280 4.53 9.19 10.36
CA LEU A 280 4.27 7.92 9.72
C LEU A 280 5.24 7.69 8.57
N GLU A 281 6.12 6.71 8.74
CA GLU A 281 7.07 6.27 7.71
C GLU A 281 6.62 4.94 7.13
N VAL A 282 6.38 4.89 5.82
CA VAL A 282 5.94 3.68 5.12
C VAL A 282 7.15 2.90 4.63
N ASN A 283 7.32 1.69 5.13
CA ASN A 283 8.45 0.81 4.80
C ASN A 283 8.13 -0.16 3.66
N ALA A 284 6.91 -0.70 3.63
CA ALA A 284 6.46 -1.63 2.61
C ALA A 284 4.97 -1.47 2.35
N VAL A 285 4.53 -1.84 1.15
CA VAL A 285 3.11 -1.85 0.79
C VAL A 285 2.76 -3.15 0.07
N ALA A 286 1.52 -3.57 0.26
CA ALA A 286 0.88 -4.65 -0.48
C ALA A 286 -0.57 -4.26 -0.79
N VAL A 287 -1.19 -4.96 -1.73
CA VAL A 287 -2.63 -4.83 -1.98
C VAL A 287 -3.33 -6.05 -1.43
N ASP A 288 -4.36 -5.79 -0.64
CA ASP A 288 -5.33 -6.78 -0.22
C ASP A 288 -6.66 -6.56 -0.94
N TRP A 289 -6.95 -7.43 -1.91
CA TRP A 289 -8.06 -7.27 -2.87
C TRP A 289 -8.03 -5.91 -3.59
N ASP A 290 -8.80 -4.94 -3.09
CA ASP A 290 -8.92 -3.59 -3.62
C ASP A 290 -8.49 -2.50 -2.62
N GLN A 291 -7.82 -2.88 -1.52
CA GLN A 291 -7.31 -1.94 -0.53
C GLN A 291 -5.78 -2.00 -0.49
N LEU A 292 -5.17 -0.83 -0.55
CA LEU A 292 -3.75 -0.68 -0.32
C LEU A 292 -3.48 -0.79 1.18
N VAL A 293 -2.52 -1.62 1.56
CA VAL A 293 -2.09 -1.78 2.94
C VAL A 293 -0.62 -1.40 3.03
N ALA A 294 -0.30 -0.53 3.98
CA ALA A 294 1.02 0.03 4.18
C ALA A 294 1.55 -0.35 5.57
N ALA A 295 2.68 -1.06 5.59
CA ALA A 295 3.44 -1.33 6.80
C ALA A 295 4.31 -0.13 7.16
N CYS A 296 4.20 0.32 8.40
CA CYS A 296 4.79 1.57 8.86
C CYS A 296 5.65 1.38 10.13
N ASN A 297 6.34 2.45 10.52
CA ASN A 297 7.10 2.56 11.76
C ASN A 297 6.24 2.36 13.03
N GLY A 298 6.84 1.77 14.07
CA GLY A 298 6.20 1.51 15.36
C GLY A 298 4.99 0.58 15.27
N GLY A 299 5.11 -0.50 14.51
CA GLY A 299 4.14 -1.58 14.42
C GLY A 299 2.83 -1.22 13.73
N LYS A 300 2.76 -0.07 13.05
CA LYS A 300 1.52 0.44 12.46
C LYS A 300 1.27 -0.21 11.10
N LEU A 301 0.02 -0.61 10.87
CA LEU A 301 -0.49 -1.06 9.59
C LEU A 301 -1.59 -0.09 9.16
N LEU A 302 -1.34 0.66 8.08
CA LEU A 302 -2.29 1.63 7.52
C LEU A 302 -3.01 1.01 6.33
N THR A 303 -4.33 0.86 6.46
CA THR A 303 -5.22 0.56 5.33
C THR A 303 -5.63 1.86 4.67
N VAL A 304 -5.12 2.06 3.45
CA VAL A 304 -5.35 3.22 2.59
C VAL A 304 -6.54 2.94 1.69
N THR A 305 -7.52 3.83 1.74
CA THR A 305 -8.74 3.74 0.93
C THR A 305 -8.80 4.89 -0.08
N GLU A 306 -9.65 4.77 -1.10
CA GLU A 306 -9.91 5.88 -2.02
C GLU A 306 -10.58 7.09 -1.32
N CYS A 307 -11.20 6.86 -0.17
CA CYS A 307 -11.75 7.89 0.69
C CYS A 307 -10.67 8.45 1.64
N ILE A 308 -10.28 9.71 1.42
CA ILE A 308 -9.23 10.40 2.20
C ILE A 308 -9.55 10.57 3.70
N THR A 309 -10.78 10.26 4.13
CA THR A 309 -11.22 10.30 5.53
C THR A 309 -11.59 8.93 6.11
N CYS A 310 -11.57 7.87 5.31
CA CYS A 310 -12.01 6.54 5.74
C CYS A 310 -10.83 5.63 6.06
N ASN A 311 -9.60 6.13 6.05
CA ASN A 311 -8.41 5.31 6.28
C ASN A 311 -8.42 4.72 7.69
N ARG A 312 -7.83 3.53 7.82
CA ARG A 312 -7.76 2.79 9.08
C ARG A 312 -6.31 2.53 9.43
N LEU A 313 -5.94 2.67 10.70
CA LEU A 313 -4.61 2.35 11.19
C LEU A 313 -4.71 1.45 12.42
N ASP A 314 -4.08 0.29 12.34
CA ASP A 314 -3.96 -0.67 13.44
C ASP A 314 -2.52 -0.68 13.96
N VAL A 315 -2.34 -0.86 15.28
CA VAL A 315 -1.03 -1.06 15.90
C VAL A 315 -0.89 -2.53 16.26
N LEU A 316 0.05 -3.23 15.63
CA LEU A 316 0.23 -4.68 15.77
C LEU A 316 1.31 -5.07 16.78
N CYS A 317 2.32 -4.21 16.94
CA CYS A 317 3.45 -4.42 17.84
C CYS A 317 4.13 -3.07 18.15
N GLU A 318 5.20 -3.10 18.95
CA GLU A 318 6.02 -1.92 19.24
C GLU A 318 7.19 -1.75 18.24
N GLU A 319 7.48 -2.80 17.46
CA GLU A 319 8.61 -2.89 16.53
C GLU A 319 8.30 -2.27 15.17
N ASN A 320 9.30 -1.76 14.44
CA ASN A 320 9.06 -1.33 13.06
C ASN A 320 8.73 -2.53 12.17
N ILE A 321 7.69 -2.40 11.36
CA ILE A 321 7.40 -3.38 10.30
C ILE A 321 8.20 -2.96 9.07
N ASN A 322 9.11 -3.81 8.63
CA ASN A 322 10.07 -3.53 7.56
C ASN A 322 9.65 -4.14 6.22
N GLY A 323 8.95 -5.27 6.24
CA GLY A 323 8.48 -5.98 5.06
C GLY A 323 7.02 -6.40 5.19
N LEU A 324 6.33 -6.38 4.05
CA LEU A 324 4.93 -6.75 3.91
C LEU A 324 4.73 -7.42 2.56
N VAL A 325 4.07 -8.57 2.52
CA VAL A 325 3.62 -9.22 1.30
C VAL A 325 2.20 -9.77 1.47
N SER A 326 1.41 -9.67 0.41
CA SER A 326 0.06 -10.26 0.31
C SER A 326 0.13 -11.44 -0.65
N ALA A 327 -0.25 -12.63 -0.19
CA ALA A 327 -0.35 -13.83 -1.02
C ALA A 327 -1.37 -14.80 -0.42
N ASP A 328 -2.14 -15.47 -1.29
CA ASP A 328 -3.11 -16.51 -0.91
C ASP A 328 -4.09 -16.09 0.21
N GLY A 329 -4.54 -14.83 0.15
CA GLY A 329 -5.47 -14.26 1.13
C GLY A 329 -4.84 -13.97 2.50
N LEU A 330 -3.52 -14.08 2.63
CA LEU A 330 -2.76 -13.79 3.83
C LEU A 330 -1.88 -12.56 3.64
N LEU A 331 -1.70 -11.82 4.73
CA LEU A 331 -0.69 -10.79 4.88
C LEU A 331 0.42 -11.34 5.76
N ALA A 332 1.64 -11.38 5.23
CA ALA A 332 2.84 -11.70 5.98
C ALA A 332 3.63 -10.42 6.26
N LEU A 333 3.90 -10.17 7.54
CA LEU A 333 4.58 -8.99 8.04
C LEU A 333 5.86 -9.41 8.75
N VAL A 334 6.94 -8.67 8.52
CA VAL A 334 8.23 -8.90 9.18
C VAL A 334 8.86 -7.59 9.60
N GLY A 335 9.59 -7.60 10.71
CA GLY A 335 10.08 -6.36 11.32
C GLY A 335 11.35 -6.50 12.15
N ASP A 336 11.62 -5.43 12.90
CA ASP A 336 12.66 -5.34 13.91
C ASP A 336 12.49 -6.43 14.98
N GLY A 337 13.58 -6.78 15.67
CA GLY A 337 13.60 -7.88 16.66
C GLY A 337 13.34 -9.26 16.07
N PHE A 338 13.39 -9.41 14.74
CA PHE A 338 12.89 -10.59 14.02
C PHE A 338 11.41 -10.89 14.33
N TRP A 339 10.64 -9.85 14.63
CA TRP A 339 9.20 -9.94 14.76
C TRP A 339 8.58 -10.31 13.41
N TYR A 340 7.55 -11.16 13.46
CA TYR A 340 6.75 -11.50 12.30
C TYR A 340 5.32 -11.81 12.71
N ASP A 341 4.41 -11.69 11.75
CA ASP A 341 3.03 -12.15 11.90
C ASP A 341 2.46 -12.58 10.55
N ILE A 342 1.54 -13.54 10.58
CA ILE A 342 0.73 -13.96 9.44
C ILE A 342 -0.73 -13.74 9.80
N ARG A 343 -1.44 -12.98 8.98
CA ARG A 343 -2.83 -12.59 9.25
C ARG A 343 -3.68 -12.85 8.03
N LYS A 344 -4.96 -13.16 8.27
CA LYS A 344 -5.94 -13.11 7.21
C LYS A 344 -6.14 -11.66 6.77
N SER A 345 -6.23 -11.48 5.46
CA SER A 345 -6.52 -10.23 4.77
C SER A 345 -7.70 -9.46 5.38
N ASP A 346 -8.80 -10.15 5.62
CA ASP A 346 -10.07 -9.59 6.13
C ASP A 346 -9.96 -8.85 7.48
N ALA A 347 -8.95 -9.14 8.29
CA ALA A 347 -8.79 -8.59 9.64
C ALA A 347 -8.55 -7.07 9.67
N PHE A 348 -7.96 -6.51 8.61
CA PHE A 348 -7.54 -5.10 8.54
C PHE A 348 -8.30 -4.30 7.50
N ARG A 349 -9.30 -4.91 6.86
CA ARG A 349 -10.11 -4.22 5.85
C ARG A 349 -10.88 -3.07 6.48
N GLN A 350 -10.98 -1.98 5.74
CA GLN A 350 -11.90 -0.90 6.03
C GLN A 350 -13.20 -1.18 5.27
N TYR A 351 -14.27 -1.46 6.02
CA TYR A 351 -15.59 -1.72 5.46
C TYR A 351 -16.45 -0.46 5.37
N SER A 352 -16.15 0.58 6.15
CA SER A 352 -16.88 1.85 6.09
C SER A 352 -16.51 2.63 4.84
N ILE A 353 -17.51 3.21 4.18
CA ILE A 353 -17.34 4.04 2.98
C ILE A 353 -18.10 5.36 3.15
N SER A 354 -17.51 6.47 2.69
CA SER A 354 -18.22 7.76 2.70
C SER A 354 -19.25 7.83 1.59
N ALA A 355 -20.29 8.66 1.75
CA ALA A 355 -21.28 8.88 0.70
C ALA A 355 -20.66 9.36 -0.61
N GLN A 356 -19.65 10.23 -0.54
CA GLN A 356 -18.94 10.71 -1.73
C GLN A 356 -18.29 9.55 -2.50
N GLN A 357 -17.55 8.69 -1.81
CA GLN A 357 -16.90 7.54 -2.44
C GLN A 357 -17.94 6.53 -2.94
N ALA A 358 -19.00 6.28 -2.18
CA ALA A 358 -20.09 5.40 -2.60
C ALA A 358 -20.78 5.89 -3.88
N LEU A 359 -20.99 7.19 -4.03
CA LEU A 359 -21.53 7.78 -5.25
C LEU A 359 -20.58 7.62 -6.45
N MET A 360 -19.27 7.84 -6.24
CA MET A 360 -18.27 7.63 -7.30
C MET A 360 -18.21 6.16 -7.73
N ASP A 361 -18.20 5.25 -6.76
CA ASP A 361 -18.21 3.81 -6.99
C ASP A 361 -19.47 3.36 -7.73
N TYR A 362 -20.64 3.87 -7.34
CA TYR A 362 -21.91 3.61 -8.04
C TYR A 362 -21.87 4.07 -9.50
N LYS A 363 -21.33 5.26 -9.76
CA LYS A 363 -21.12 5.76 -11.14
C LYS A 363 -20.15 4.90 -11.94
N ASN A 364 -19.22 4.22 -11.26
CA ASN A 364 -18.30 3.25 -11.84
C ASN A 364 -18.85 1.81 -11.87
N GLY A 365 -20.15 1.63 -11.58
CA GLY A 365 -20.84 0.35 -11.70
C GLY A 365 -20.85 -0.50 -10.43
N ALA A 366 -20.60 0.07 -9.25
CA ALA A 366 -20.90 -0.60 -7.98
C ALA A 366 -22.43 -0.65 -7.76
N PHE A 367 -22.87 -1.59 -6.93
CA PHE A 367 -24.27 -1.71 -6.52
C PHE A 367 -24.48 -1.02 -5.17
N ILE A 368 -25.53 -0.20 -5.04
CA ILE A 368 -26.00 0.30 -3.75
C ILE A 368 -27.25 -0.48 -3.37
N VAL A 369 -27.28 -1.04 -2.17
CA VAL A 369 -28.37 -1.90 -1.68
C VAL A 369 -28.98 -1.30 -0.41
N ASP A 370 -30.29 -1.02 -0.49
CA ASP A 370 -31.10 -0.61 0.65
C ASP A 370 -31.58 -1.85 1.41
N VAL A 371 -31.13 -1.99 2.66
CA VAL A 371 -31.48 -3.13 3.52
C VAL A 371 -32.50 -2.78 4.61
N ARG A 372 -33.24 -1.68 4.44
CA ARG A 372 -34.35 -1.30 5.32
C ARG A 372 -35.59 -2.14 5.05
N ASN A 373 -36.74 -1.81 5.64
CA ASN A 373 -38.02 -2.44 5.29
C ASN A 373 -38.72 -1.68 4.14
N ASP A 374 -39.79 -2.27 3.60
CA ASP A 374 -40.53 -1.74 2.45
C ASP A 374 -41.05 -0.31 2.73
N ASP A 375 -41.69 -0.08 3.88
CA ASP A 375 -42.20 1.24 4.28
C ASP A 375 -41.12 2.33 4.30
N GLU A 376 -39.91 2.00 4.78
CA GLU A 376 -38.77 2.92 4.82
C GLU A 376 -38.24 3.23 3.42
N TYR A 377 -38.22 2.24 2.53
CA TYR A 377 -37.79 2.39 1.14
C TYR A 377 -38.78 3.23 0.34
N ASP A 378 -40.08 2.90 0.44
CA ASP A 378 -41.16 3.58 -0.28
C ASP A 378 -41.30 5.04 0.13
N ARG A 379 -41.01 5.39 1.38
CA ARG A 379 -41.01 6.80 1.82
C ARG A 379 -39.89 7.61 1.17
N LEU A 380 -38.67 7.08 1.17
CA LEU A 380 -37.49 7.76 0.64
C LEU A 380 -36.31 6.81 0.56
N HIS A 381 -35.67 6.67 -0.60
CA HIS A 381 -34.48 5.85 -0.80
C HIS A 381 -33.45 6.52 -1.72
N ILE A 382 -32.21 6.00 -1.74
CA ILE A 382 -31.16 6.46 -2.65
C ILE A 382 -31.55 6.11 -4.08
N ALA A 383 -31.50 7.10 -4.97
CA ALA A 383 -31.86 6.91 -6.38
C ALA A 383 -31.07 5.75 -7.02
N GLY A 384 -31.78 4.79 -7.63
CA GLY A 384 -31.18 3.65 -8.31
C GLY A 384 -30.59 2.57 -7.38
N SER A 385 -30.86 2.65 -6.08
CA SER A 385 -30.53 1.56 -5.14
C SER A 385 -31.44 0.36 -5.33
N ILE A 386 -30.88 -0.83 -5.08
CA ILE A 386 -31.60 -2.10 -5.10
C ILE A 386 -32.18 -2.33 -3.71
N HIS A 387 -33.49 -2.56 -3.61
CA HIS A 387 -34.11 -2.87 -2.33
C HIS A 387 -34.04 -4.38 -2.01
N ILE A 388 -33.33 -4.73 -0.95
CA ILE A 388 -33.32 -6.09 -0.39
C ILE A 388 -33.32 -5.98 1.14
N PRO A 389 -34.47 -6.13 1.82
CA PRO A 389 -34.52 -6.13 3.28
C PRO A 389 -33.51 -7.10 3.89
N VAL A 390 -32.88 -6.71 5.01
CA VAL A 390 -31.78 -7.49 5.63
C VAL A 390 -32.15 -8.94 5.97
N ASP A 391 -33.43 -9.19 6.26
CA ASP A 391 -33.96 -10.51 6.58
C ASP A 391 -34.13 -11.41 5.34
N GLU A 392 -34.18 -10.82 4.14
CA GLU A 392 -34.29 -11.51 2.85
C GLU A 392 -32.96 -11.57 2.09
N LEU A 393 -31.89 -11.01 2.65
CA LEU A 393 -30.64 -10.85 1.96
C LEU A 393 -30.06 -12.18 1.45
N GLU A 394 -30.05 -13.20 2.30
CA GLU A 394 -29.46 -14.51 1.97
C GLU A 394 -30.21 -15.24 0.85
N SER A 395 -31.51 -14.99 0.70
CA SER A 395 -32.34 -15.62 -0.35
C SER A 395 -32.37 -14.81 -1.65
N ARG A 396 -32.14 -13.50 -1.61
CA ARG A 396 -32.31 -12.60 -2.76
C ARG A 396 -31.01 -12.04 -3.34
N LEU A 397 -29.96 -11.87 -2.54
CA LEU A 397 -28.76 -11.16 -2.96
C LEU A 397 -28.07 -11.83 -4.14
N GLU A 398 -27.83 -13.15 -4.09
CA GLU A 398 -27.16 -13.89 -5.17
C GLU A 398 -27.96 -13.94 -6.48
N ASN A 399 -29.28 -13.97 -6.40
CA ASN A 399 -30.13 -13.88 -7.58
C ASN A 399 -30.14 -12.49 -8.20
N THR A 400 -29.96 -11.44 -7.38
CA THR A 400 -30.01 -10.05 -7.83
C THR A 400 -28.64 -9.54 -8.29
N ILE A 401 -27.57 -9.94 -7.60
CA ILE A 401 -26.18 -9.56 -7.84
C ILE A 401 -25.33 -10.85 -7.90
N PRO A 402 -25.38 -11.64 -8.98
CA PRO A 402 -24.66 -12.92 -9.04
C PRO A 402 -23.13 -12.80 -9.10
N TYR A 403 -22.60 -11.56 -9.21
CA TYR A 403 -21.18 -11.27 -9.37
C TYR A 403 -20.52 -10.95 -8.02
N LYS A 404 -20.00 -11.98 -7.33
CA LYS A 404 -19.46 -11.86 -5.96
C LYS A 404 -18.16 -11.04 -5.84
N ASP A 405 -17.50 -10.77 -6.95
CA ASP A 405 -16.30 -9.95 -7.07
C ASP A 405 -16.60 -8.46 -7.32
N ARG A 406 -17.87 -8.13 -7.59
CA ARG A 406 -18.32 -6.74 -7.80
C ARG A 406 -18.53 -6.04 -6.47
N LYS A 407 -18.30 -4.72 -6.49
CA LYS A 407 -18.47 -3.87 -5.31
C LYS A 407 -19.95 -3.70 -4.96
N VAL A 408 -20.31 -4.04 -3.72
CA VAL A 408 -21.67 -3.91 -3.17
C VAL A 408 -21.63 -3.03 -1.92
N ILE A 409 -22.46 -2.00 -1.89
CA ILE A 409 -22.48 -0.99 -0.84
C ILE A 409 -23.85 -1.06 -0.16
N PHE A 410 -23.88 -1.47 1.10
CA PHE A 410 -25.09 -1.56 1.90
C PHE A 410 -25.31 -0.25 2.66
N TYR A 411 -26.56 0.19 2.76
CA TYR A 411 -26.97 1.26 3.65
C TYR A 411 -28.29 0.93 4.33
N CYS A 412 -28.55 1.57 5.47
CA CYS A 412 -29.85 1.47 6.12
C CYS A 412 -30.26 2.79 6.77
N GLN A 413 -30.96 2.76 7.90
CA GLN A 413 -31.36 3.99 8.60
C GLN A 413 -30.21 4.62 9.39
N LYS A 414 -29.35 3.81 10.01
CA LYS A 414 -28.25 4.24 10.90
C LYS A 414 -26.99 3.35 10.80
N GLY A 415 -26.82 2.59 9.72
CA GLY A 415 -25.68 1.68 9.52
C GLY A 415 -25.77 0.30 10.17
N VAL A 416 -26.58 0.09 11.22
CA VAL A 416 -26.62 -1.20 11.95
C VAL A 416 -27.05 -2.38 11.06
N ARG A 417 -28.17 -2.25 10.34
CA ARG A 417 -28.62 -3.30 9.39
C ARG A 417 -27.67 -3.46 8.20
N ALA A 418 -27.00 -2.37 7.79
CA ALA A 418 -26.03 -2.43 6.71
C ALA A 418 -24.78 -3.23 7.12
N GLN A 419 -24.36 -3.13 8.39
CA GLN A 419 -23.30 -3.96 8.95
C GLN A 419 -23.67 -5.44 8.96
N ILE A 420 -24.90 -5.77 9.40
CA ILE A 420 -25.41 -7.16 9.37
C ILE A 420 -25.43 -7.68 7.93
N ALA A 421 -25.91 -6.87 6.98
CA ALA A 421 -25.97 -7.25 5.57
C ALA A 421 -24.58 -7.49 4.98
N LEU A 422 -23.61 -6.63 5.33
CA LEU A 422 -22.21 -6.79 4.94
C LEU A 422 -21.65 -8.12 5.45
N GLU A 423 -21.83 -8.45 6.73
CA GLU A 423 -21.35 -9.69 7.32
C GLU A 423 -21.97 -10.93 6.68
N LYS A 424 -23.29 -10.90 6.44
CA LYS A 424 -23.98 -11.95 5.67
C LYS A 424 -23.41 -12.10 4.27
N ALA A 425 -23.19 -11.00 3.54
CA ALA A 425 -22.63 -11.03 2.20
C ALA A 425 -21.20 -11.60 2.17
N LEU A 426 -20.35 -11.28 3.16
CA LEU A 426 -19.03 -11.91 3.32
C LEU A 426 -19.14 -13.43 3.46
N LEU A 427 -20.06 -13.91 4.31
CA LEU A 427 -20.32 -15.35 4.48
C LEU A 427 -20.84 -16.03 3.21
N MET A 428 -21.55 -15.28 2.37
CA MET A 428 -22.02 -15.74 1.05
C MET A 428 -20.93 -15.71 -0.03
N GLY A 429 -19.73 -15.21 0.29
CA GLY A 429 -18.56 -15.19 -0.59
C GLY A 429 -18.37 -13.90 -1.40
N TYR A 430 -19.08 -12.82 -1.08
CA TYR A 430 -18.82 -11.52 -1.68
C TYR A 430 -17.55 -10.92 -1.10
N SER A 431 -16.60 -10.50 -1.94
CA SER A 431 -15.28 -10.05 -1.48
C SER A 431 -15.14 -8.53 -1.34
N LYS A 432 -16.02 -7.74 -1.99
CA LYS A 432 -15.97 -6.28 -2.03
C LYS A 432 -17.27 -5.66 -1.52
N VAL A 433 -17.48 -5.74 -0.21
CA VAL A 433 -18.69 -5.25 0.44
C VAL A 433 -18.38 -4.08 1.37
N TYR A 434 -19.27 -3.10 1.42
CA TYR A 434 -19.06 -1.86 2.18
C TYR A 434 -20.31 -1.41 2.91
N ASN A 435 -20.11 -0.73 4.03
CA ASN A 435 -21.15 -0.13 4.86
C ASN A 435 -21.10 1.39 4.68
N LEU A 436 -22.11 1.94 4.02
CA LEU A 436 -22.28 3.39 3.83
C LEU A 436 -22.85 4.09 5.08
N GLY A 437 -23.42 3.33 6.01
CA GLY A 437 -24.07 3.90 7.20
C GLY A 437 -25.58 4.12 7.01
N GLY A 438 -26.06 5.25 7.49
CA GLY A 438 -27.46 5.65 7.42
C GLY A 438 -27.80 6.43 6.15
N ILE A 439 -29.07 6.43 5.75
CA ILE A 439 -29.56 7.29 4.66
C ILE A 439 -29.35 8.78 5.00
N SER A 440 -29.29 9.15 6.29
CA SER A 440 -28.93 10.51 6.72
C SER A 440 -27.50 10.92 6.35
N ASP A 441 -26.62 9.95 6.12
CA ASP A 441 -25.23 10.19 5.72
C ASP A 441 -25.10 10.42 4.21
N TRP A 442 -26.19 10.26 3.45
CA TRP A 442 -26.26 10.46 2.00
C TRP A 442 -26.80 11.87 1.66
N PRO A 443 -25.93 12.83 1.28
CA PRO A 443 -26.34 14.20 0.98
C PRO A 443 -26.79 14.42 -0.47
N TYR A 444 -26.90 13.35 -1.26
CA TYR A 444 -27.21 13.40 -2.69
C TYR A 444 -28.66 12.99 -2.97
N ASP A 445 -28.99 12.85 -4.25
CA ASP A 445 -30.36 12.60 -4.70
C ASP A 445 -30.97 11.36 -4.04
N THR A 446 -32.20 11.54 -3.59
CA THR A 446 -33.08 10.52 -3.04
C THR A 446 -34.44 10.61 -3.74
N ILE A 447 -35.14 9.49 -3.82
CA ILE A 447 -36.44 9.37 -4.49
C ILE A 447 -37.44 8.88 -3.44
N ALA A 448 -38.63 9.49 -3.41
CA ALA A 448 -39.77 8.92 -2.72
C ALA A 448 -40.48 7.95 -3.67
N GLY A 449 -40.90 6.79 -3.18
CA GLY A 449 -41.73 5.87 -3.94
C GLY A 449 -43.01 6.58 -4.39
N ASP A 450 -43.43 6.33 -5.64
CA ASP A 450 -44.69 6.87 -6.15
C ASP A 450 -45.83 6.38 -5.26
N ALA A 451 -46.47 7.31 -4.55
CA ALA A 451 -47.67 7.03 -3.76
C ALA A 451 -48.89 6.68 -4.65
N ASP A 452 -48.73 6.71 -5.99
CA ASP A 452 -49.82 6.60 -6.99
C ASP A 452 -49.72 5.35 -7.90
N ALA A 453 -48.91 4.34 -7.55
CA ALA A 453 -48.83 3.08 -8.29
C ALA A 453 -49.64 1.94 -7.63
N HIS A 454 -50.92 2.18 -7.30
CA HIS A 454 -51.87 1.13 -6.91
C HIS A 454 -53.24 1.32 -7.57
#